data_AF-A0A183BEB5-F1
#
_entry.id   AF-A0A183BEB5-F1
#
_cell.length_a   1.000
_cell.length_b   1.000
_cell.length_c   1.000
_cell.angle_alpha   90.00
_cell.angle_beta   90.00
_cell.angle_gamma   90.00
#
_symmetry.space_group_name_H-M   'P 1'
#
loop_
_entity.id
_entity.type
_entity.pdbx_description
1 polymer ?
#
loop_
_entity_poly.entity_id
_entity_poly.type
_entity_poly.pdbx_seq_one_letter_code
_entity_poly.pdbx_strand_id
1 'polypeptide(L)'
;MAPRILNYRSAYVLCAYAPRHSRSLRTQLVGCQRDVEYLAKLHCLRQALDYIFEQPEPTEWLESVGRLSGCRLLHCLGYPTTEFDEAYGRLMSFVHSQRKLPNNLICEELMAKGIKVINFYDVVVDYMLLDSLELLSDPPSSVLSVTRHRWLSDNFKRVALDSTIWTILLAKRKLLKYADGFCAHYYTLVGTFSPALAWGFLGPDENAQRACNRFRETINAFLREAFVCRDTPDTSTRSVSRPTKSDLLNLTDRTITTDTELLEEMEALELARQDDIHLDDSDEVDEGDDTSTVICRTSDQPDDLNHTSSSRSHSASSISKHKGLRYTTVSELAEDLYQLFKISITQLTRMFCEEARFAGNPIPDDWAVNPIAPSLRKSVEF
;
A
#
# COMPACT_ATOMS: atom_id res chain seq x y z
N MET A 1 -22.08 12.57 -14.86
CA MET A 1 -21.33 11.37 -15.25
C MET A 1 -20.10 11.84 -16.02
N ALA A 2 -18.91 11.83 -15.41
CA ALA A 2 -17.68 12.25 -16.09
C ALA A 2 -17.24 11.14 -17.07
N PRO A 3 -16.68 11.47 -18.24
CA PRO A 3 -16.29 10.48 -19.23
C PRO A 3 -15.24 9.51 -18.63
N ARG A 4 -15.51 8.21 -18.78
CA ARG A 4 -14.72 7.07 -18.28
C ARG A 4 -13.43 6.82 -19.10
N ILE A 5 -12.70 7.86 -19.47
CA ILE A 5 -11.36 7.71 -20.07
C ILE A 5 -10.45 8.76 -19.47
N LEU A 6 -9.53 8.31 -18.61
CA LEU A 6 -8.39 9.12 -18.23
C LEU A 6 -7.16 8.23 -18.32
N ASN A 7 -6.64 8.16 -19.56
CA ASN A 7 -5.28 7.79 -19.88
C ASN A 7 -4.33 8.46 -18.87
N TYR A 8 -3.31 7.74 -18.38
CA TYR A 8 -2.35 8.25 -17.39
C TYR A 8 -1.86 9.67 -17.70
N ARG A 9 -1.66 10.02 -18.98
CA ARG A 9 -1.29 11.38 -19.41
C ARG A 9 -2.32 12.43 -18.97
N SER A 10 -3.59 12.18 -19.22
CA SER A 10 -4.68 13.07 -18.79
C SER A 10 -4.77 13.15 -17.26
N ALA A 11 -4.47 12.05 -16.55
CA ALA A 11 -4.53 12.01 -15.09
C ALA A 11 -3.37 12.81 -14.48
N TYR A 12 -2.20 12.73 -15.09
CA TYR A 12 -1.02 13.50 -14.74
C TYR A 12 -1.25 14.99 -14.93
N VAL A 13 -1.74 15.40 -16.11
CA VAL A 13 -2.13 16.79 -16.41
C VAL A 13 -3.13 17.29 -15.37
N LEU A 14 -4.22 16.56 -15.12
CA LEU A 14 -5.21 16.96 -14.11
C LEU A 14 -4.62 17.08 -12.69
N CYS A 15 -3.73 16.17 -12.28
CA CYS A 15 -3.11 16.23 -10.95
C CYS A 15 -2.06 17.35 -10.85
N ALA A 16 -1.44 17.75 -11.95
CA ALA A 16 -0.52 18.88 -11.99
C ALA A 16 -1.26 20.22 -11.80
N TYR A 17 -2.49 20.35 -12.32
CA TYR A 17 -3.32 21.56 -12.18
C TYR A 17 -4.19 21.57 -10.91
N ALA A 18 -4.62 20.40 -10.40
CA ALA A 18 -5.42 20.27 -9.19
C ALA A 18 -5.04 18.99 -8.43
N PRO A 19 -4.30 19.08 -7.32
CA PRO A 19 -3.84 17.90 -6.60
C PRO A 19 -4.99 17.02 -6.15
N ARG A 20 -4.96 15.74 -6.54
CA ARG A 20 -5.92 14.77 -6.01
C ARG A 20 -5.56 14.40 -4.59
N HIS A 21 -6.59 14.24 -3.78
CA HIS A 21 -6.41 13.91 -2.38
C HIS A 21 -5.84 12.50 -2.19
N SER A 22 -4.80 12.40 -1.38
CA SER A 22 -4.39 11.18 -0.67
C SER A 22 -4.30 11.51 0.82
N ARG A 23 -4.48 10.51 1.69
CA ARG A 23 -4.31 10.69 3.13
C ARG A 23 -2.83 10.83 3.49
N SER A 24 -1.99 10.00 2.88
CA SER A 24 -0.52 10.07 2.96
C SER A 24 0.07 9.97 1.57
N LEU A 25 1.21 10.63 1.33
CA LEU A 25 1.99 10.45 0.11
C LEU A 25 2.86 9.20 0.28
N ARG A 26 2.62 8.18 -0.55
CA ARG A 26 3.36 6.90 -0.52
C ARG A 26 4.36 6.81 -1.67
N THR A 27 4.77 7.95 -2.23
CA THR A 27 5.63 8.11 -3.42
C THR A 27 6.88 7.22 -3.35
N GLN A 28 7.65 7.30 -2.26
CA GLN A 28 8.87 6.51 -2.09
C GLN A 28 8.59 5.01 -1.93
N LEU A 29 7.53 4.65 -1.18
CA LEU A 29 7.17 3.25 -0.92
C LEU A 29 6.91 2.49 -2.23
N VAL A 30 6.17 3.12 -3.15
CA VAL A 30 5.78 2.53 -4.43
C VAL A 30 6.78 2.80 -5.56
N GLY A 31 7.88 3.52 -5.28
CA GLY A 31 8.95 3.78 -6.24
C GLY A 31 8.60 4.81 -7.33
N CYS A 32 7.67 5.71 -7.07
CA CYS A 32 7.43 6.87 -7.95
C CYS A 32 8.53 7.93 -7.73
N GLN A 33 8.89 8.68 -8.77
CA GLN A 33 9.93 9.71 -8.67
C GLN A 33 9.38 11.02 -8.12
N ARG A 34 8.12 11.35 -8.42
CA ARG A 34 7.46 12.60 -8.03
C ARG A 34 6.08 12.32 -7.44
N ASP A 35 5.61 13.20 -6.55
CA ASP A 35 4.28 13.08 -5.95
C ASP A 35 3.15 13.18 -6.99
N VAL A 36 3.35 14.00 -8.02
CA VAL A 36 2.38 14.13 -9.14
C VAL A 36 2.22 12.80 -9.89
N GLU A 37 3.32 12.07 -10.11
CA GLU A 37 3.28 10.73 -10.71
C GLU A 37 2.50 9.76 -9.82
N TYR A 38 2.78 9.76 -8.52
CA TYR A 38 2.07 8.94 -7.54
C TYR A 38 0.56 9.21 -7.56
N LEU A 39 0.15 10.48 -7.49
CA LEU A 39 -1.27 10.87 -7.46
C LEU A 39 -1.98 10.53 -8.77
N ALA A 40 -1.31 10.67 -9.91
CA ALA A 40 -1.85 10.31 -11.22
C ALA A 40 -2.07 8.79 -11.33
N LYS A 41 -1.07 7.98 -10.98
CA LYS A 41 -1.19 6.50 -10.97
C LYS A 41 -2.24 6.03 -9.99
N LEU A 42 -2.26 6.59 -8.78
CA LEU A 42 -3.26 6.31 -7.76
C LEU A 42 -4.68 6.59 -8.27
N HIS A 43 -4.87 7.69 -9.01
CA HIS A 43 -6.17 7.97 -9.61
C HIS A 43 -6.62 6.88 -10.59
N CYS A 44 -5.75 6.44 -11.49
CA CYS A 44 -6.06 5.37 -12.44
C CYS A 44 -6.32 4.04 -11.70
N LEU A 45 -5.52 3.72 -10.68
CA LEU A 45 -5.71 2.53 -9.86
C LEU A 45 -7.04 2.53 -9.12
N ARG A 46 -7.49 3.68 -8.58
CA ARG A 46 -8.82 3.81 -7.96
C ARG A 46 -9.93 3.44 -8.94
N GLN A 47 -9.87 3.94 -10.18
CA GLN A 47 -10.85 3.61 -11.22
C GLN A 47 -10.84 2.12 -11.59
N ALA A 48 -9.65 1.52 -11.68
CA ALA A 48 -9.51 0.09 -11.94
C ALA A 48 -10.05 -0.77 -10.78
N LEU A 49 -9.81 -0.35 -9.54
CA LEU A 49 -10.37 -1.00 -8.35
C LEU A 49 -11.90 -0.89 -8.32
N ASP A 50 -12.45 0.30 -8.60
CA ASP A 50 -13.91 0.48 -8.69
C ASP A 50 -14.50 -0.47 -9.75
N TYR A 51 -13.85 -0.59 -10.92
CA TYR A 51 -14.25 -1.54 -11.97
C TYR A 51 -14.25 -3.01 -11.50
N ILE A 52 -13.26 -3.42 -10.70
CA ILE A 52 -13.19 -4.78 -10.13
C ILE A 52 -14.33 -4.97 -9.11
N PHE A 53 -14.52 -4.01 -8.20
CA PHE A 53 -15.48 -4.10 -7.09
C PHE A 53 -16.94 -3.81 -7.47
N GLU A 54 -17.20 -3.34 -8.69
CA GLU A 54 -18.51 -3.31 -9.34
C GLU A 54 -18.98 -4.74 -9.73
N GLN A 55 -18.06 -5.70 -9.84
CA GLN A 55 -18.39 -7.08 -10.24
C GLN A 55 -18.60 -7.98 -9.01
N PRO A 56 -19.70 -8.75 -8.93
CA PRO A 56 -20.04 -9.54 -7.75
C PRO A 56 -19.05 -10.68 -7.49
N GLU A 57 -18.77 -11.53 -8.48
CA GLU A 57 -17.90 -12.71 -8.30
C GLU A 57 -16.45 -12.32 -7.91
N PRO A 58 -15.78 -11.36 -8.57
CA PRO A 58 -14.45 -10.89 -8.14
C PRO A 58 -14.44 -10.28 -6.74
N THR A 59 -15.51 -9.55 -6.37
CA THR A 59 -15.65 -8.96 -5.04
C THR A 59 -15.75 -10.04 -3.96
N GLU A 60 -16.65 -11.01 -4.13
CA GLU A 60 -16.82 -12.13 -3.20
C GLU A 60 -15.55 -12.97 -3.07
N TRP A 61 -14.82 -13.15 -4.18
CA TRP A 61 -13.53 -13.84 -4.17
C TRP A 61 -12.48 -13.06 -3.37
N LEU A 62 -12.36 -11.74 -3.57
CA LEU A 62 -11.42 -10.88 -2.82
C LEU A 62 -11.74 -10.82 -1.32
N GLU A 63 -13.03 -10.78 -0.96
CA GLU A 63 -13.47 -10.87 0.44
C GLU A 63 -13.08 -12.23 1.06
N SER A 64 -13.31 -13.32 0.32
CA SER A 64 -13.00 -14.68 0.79
C SER A 64 -11.50 -14.90 1.01
N VAL A 65 -10.66 -14.49 0.06
CA VAL A 65 -9.20 -14.63 0.17
C VAL A 65 -8.60 -13.65 1.19
N GLY A 66 -9.20 -12.48 1.40
CA GLY A 66 -8.84 -11.55 2.47
C GLY A 66 -9.04 -12.17 3.85
N ARG A 67 -10.22 -12.76 4.08
CA ARG A 67 -10.54 -13.53 5.30
C ARG A 67 -9.55 -14.67 5.53
N LEU A 68 -9.34 -15.52 4.53
CA LEU A 68 -8.42 -16.65 4.62
C LEU A 68 -6.97 -16.20 4.89
N SER A 69 -6.53 -15.09 4.31
CA SER A 69 -5.18 -14.56 4.54
C SER A 69 -4.97 -14.14 6.00
N GLY A 70 -5.98 -13.53 6.63
CA GLY A 70 -5.95 -13.22 8.06
C GLY A 70 -5.93 -14.47 8.94
N CYS A 71 -6.77 -15.47 8.65
CA CYS A 71 -6.76 -16.74 9.38
C CYS A 71 -5.42 -17.47 9.28
N ARG A 72 -4.83 -17.53 8.07
CA ARG A 72 -3.52 -18.16 7.84
C ARG A 72 -2.40 -17.44 8.58
N LEU A 73 -2.39 -16.10 8.54
CA LEU A 73 -1.43 -15.29 9.29
C LEU A 73 -1.50 -15.60 10.79
N LEU A 74 -2.70 -15.58 11.38
CA LEU A 74 -2.87 -15.87 12.81
C LEU A 74 -2.46 -17.29 13.17
N HIS A 75 -2.82 -18.27 12.34
CA HIS A 75 -2.40 -19.66 12.52
C HIS A 75 -0.87 -19.81 12.50
N CYS A 76 -0.18 -19.13 11.57
CA CYS A 76 1.28 -19.12 11.50
C CYS A 76 1.92 -18.51 12.76
N LEU A 77 1.24 -17.55 13.39
CA LEU A 77 1.69 -16.89 14.62
C LEU A 77 1.27 -17.63 15.89
N GLY A 78 0.52 -18.74 15.78
CA GLY A 78 0.03 -19.52 16.91
C GLY A 78 -1.14 -18.85 17.67
N TYR A 79 -1.91 -17.98 17.01
CA TYR A 79 -3.07 -17.31 17.58
C TYR A 79 -4.38 -17.95 17.10
N PRO A 80 -5.45 -17.91 17.93
CA PRO A 80 -6.75 -18.42 17.54
C PRO A 80 -7.34 -17.58 16.39
N THR A 81 -8.04 -18.25 15.47
CA THR A 81 -8.63 -17.60 14.29
C THR A 81 -10.13 -17.34 14.43
N THR A 82 -10.82 -17.98 15.37
CA THR A 82 -12.29 -17.93 15.50
C THR A 82 -12.80 -16.50 15.72
N GLU A 83 -12.21 -15.76 16.66
CA GLU A 83 -12.62 -14.38 16.94
C GLU A 83 -12.37 -13.46 15.74
N PHE A 84 -11.27 -13.68 15.02
CA PHE A 84 -10.97 -12.96 13.79
C PHE A 84 -12.01 -13.23 12.71
N ASP A 85 -12.36 -14.50 12.48
CA ASP A 85 -13.31 -14.91 11.45
C ASP A 85 -14.69 -14.29 11.70
N GLU A 86 -15.17 -14.35 12.94
CA GLU A 86 -16.43 -13.72 13.34
C GLU A 86 -16.39 -12.19 13.20
N ALA A 87 -15.30 -11.55 13.64
CA ALA A 87 -15.16 -10.09 13.54
C ALA A 87 -15.09 -9.64 12.08
N TYR A 88 -14.43 -10.41 11.21
CA TYR A 88 -14.37 -10.15 9.77
C TYR A 88 -15.76 -10.26 9.14
N GLY A 89 -16.49 -11.33 9.46
CA GLY A 89 -17.87 -11.53 8.99
C GLY A 89 -18.82 -10.40 9.42
N ARG A 90 -18.71 -9.92 10.67
CA ARG A 90 -19.47 -8.76 11.16
C ARG A 90 -19.12 -7.48 10.40
N LEU A 91 -17.83 -7.21 10.16
CA LEU A 91 -17.40 -6.04 9.38
C LEU A 91 -17.92 -6.10 7.94
N MET A 92 -17.81 -7.25 7.26
CA MET A 92 -18.31 -7.39 5.88
C MET A 92 -19.83 -7.24 5.81
N SER A 93 -20.56 -7.87 6.74
CA SER A 93 -22.02 -7.71 6.86
C SER A 93 -22.42 -6.24 7.02
N PHE A 94 -21.69 -5.49 7.85
CA PHE A 94 -21.89 -4.05 8.00
C PHE A 94 -21.62 -3.31 6.68
N VAL A 95 -20.47 -3.55 6.04
CA VAL A 95 -20.11 -2.92 4.76
C VAL A 95 -21.17 -3.17 3.69
N HIS A 96 -21.65 -4.40 3.54
CA HIS A 96 -22.71 -4.75 2.59
C HIS A 96 -24.05 -4.08 2.92
N SER A 97 -24.38 -3.94 4.22
CA SER A 97 -25.60 -3.25 4.66
C SER A 97 -25.56 -1.76 4.31
N GLN A 98 -24.40 -1.11 4.50
CA GLN A 98 -24.21 0.31 4.26
C GLN A 98 -24.12 0.65 2.77
N ARG A 99 -23.61 -0.26 1.92
CA ARG A 99 -23.52 -0.07 0.46
C ARG A 99 -24.87 0.25 -0.19
N LYS A 100 -25.98 -0.19 0.41
CA LYS A 100 -27.35 0.01 -0.10
C LYS A 100 -28.01 1.30 0.39
N LEU A 101 -27.43 1.99 1.37
CA LEU A 101 -28.04 3.14 2.03
C LEU A 101 -27.58 4.47 1.39
N PRO A 102 -28.49 5.45 1.23
CA PRO A 102 -28.13 6.77 0.71
C PRO A 102 -27.29 7.59 1.70
N ASN A 103 -27.49 7.39 3.01
CA ASN A 103 -26.70 8.02 4.08
C ASN A 103 -25.69 7.01 4.64
N ASN A 104 -24.60 6.80 3.90
CA ASN A 104 -23.60 5.81 4.26
C ASN A 104 -22.72 6.31 5.43
N LEU A 105 -22.88 5.70 6.61
CA LEU A 105 -22.10 6.01 7.82
C LEU A 105 -20.60 5.84 7.61
N ILE A 106 -20.19 4.95 6.70
CA ILE A 106 -18.80 4.72 6.33
C ILE A 106 -18.17 6.01 5.80
N CYS A 107 -18.87 6.71 4.89
CA CYS A 107 -18.33 7.93 4.29
C CYS A 107 -18.10 9.00 5.35
N GLU A 108 -19.06 9.20 6.24
CA GLU A 108 -18.97 10.21 7.29
C GLU A 108 -17.81 9.92 8.26
N GLU A 109 -17.73 8.68 8.77
CA GLU A 109 -16.67 8.30 9.71
C GLU A 109 -15.28 8.36 9.08
N LEU A 110 -15.14 7.89 7.83
CA LEU A 110 -13.84 7.87 7.16
C LEU A 110 -13.38 9.27 6.73
N MET A 111 -14.31 10.16 6.35
CA MET A 111 -13.97 11.57 6.11
C MET A 111 -13.44 12.25 7.38
N ALA A 112 -14.02 11.96 8.55
CA ALA A 112 -13.51 12.44 9.84
C ALA A 112 -12.11 11.87 10.19
N LYS A 113 -11.68 10.80 9.52
CA LYS A 113 -10.32 10.24 9.60
C LYS A 113 -9.38 10.73 8.49
N GLY A 114 -9.79 11.74 7.72
CA GLY A 114 -8.99 12.33 6.64
C GLY A 114 -9.04 11.55 5.33
N ILE A 115 -9.89 10.53 5.20
CA ILE A 115 -10.07 9.77 3.96
C ILE A 115 -11.08 10.50 3.07
N LYS A 116 -10.55 11.23 2.09
CA LYS A 116 -11.36 12.08 1.19
C LYS A 116 -11.97 11.31 0.01
N VAL A 117 -11.46 10.12 -0.31
CA VAL A 117 -11.96 9.26 -1.38
C VAL A 117 -12.22 7.88 -0.79
N ILE A 118 -13.47 7.41 -0.86
CA ILE A 118 -13.85 6.07 -0.38
C ILE A 118 -13.59 5.06 -1.50
N ASN A 119 -12.37 4.54 -1.55
CA ASN A 119 -11.95 3.48 -2.47
C ASN A 119 -11.19 2.39 -1.69
N PHE A 120 -11.14 1.18 -2.26
CA PHE A 120 -10.42 0.06 -1.64
C PHE A 120 -8.96 0.41 -1.28
N TYR A 121 -8.25 1.14 -2.15
CA TYR A 121 -6.88 1.55 -1.85
C TYR A 121 -6.83 2.46 -0.62
N ASP A 122 -7.65 3.51 -0.59
CA ASP A 122 -7.63 4.49 0.49
C ASP A 122 -8.01 3.90 1.85
N VAL A 123 -9.02 3.03 1.86
CA VAL A 123 -9.53 2.44 3.10
C VAL A 123 -8.72 1.23 3.52
N VAL A 124 -8.58 0.22 2.65
CA VAL A 124 -7.99 -1.07 3.04
C VAL A 124 -6.47 -1.01 2.95
N VAL A 125 -5.93 -0.49 1.85
CA VAL A 125 -4.47 -0.48 1.65
C VAL A 125 -3.80 0.60 2.50
N ASP A 126 -4.19 1.86 2.37
CA ASP A 126 -3.53 2.95 3.09
C ASP A 126 -3.98 3.01 4.55
N TYR A 127 -5.27 3.23 4.81
CA TYR A 127 -5.76 3.43 6.19
C TYR A 127 -5.69 2.18 7.07
N MET A 128 -6.06 1.00 6.58
CA MET A 128 -6.07 -0.19 7.43
C MET A 128 -4.71 -0.90 7.46
N LEU A 129 -4.11 -1.16 6.29
CA LEU A 129 -2.93 -2.03 6.20
C LEU A 129 -1.62 -1.26 6.43
N LEU A 130 -1.35 -0.21 5.65
CA LEU A 130 -0.10 0.55 5.73
C LEU A 130 0.01 1.30 7.05
N ASP A 131 -1.07 1.95 7.51
CA ASP A 131 -1.10 2.61 8.83
C ASP A 131 -0.73 1.66 9.97
N SER A 132 -1.27 0.44 9.94
CA SER A 132 -0.99 -0.57 10.96
C SER A 132 0.47 -1.05 10.90
N LEU A 133 1.01 -1.27 9.71
CA LEU A 133 2.41 -1.69 9.53
C LEU A 133 3.41 -0.59 9.92
N GLU A 134 3.06 0.67 9.68
CA GLU A 134 3.84 1.84 10.07
C GLU A 134 3.85 2.01 11.60
N LEU A 135 2.70 1.90 12.25
CA LEU A 135 2.57 1.91 13.71
C LEU A 135 3.40 0.80 14.38
N LEU A 136 3.48 -0.37 13.75
CA LEU A 136 4.28 -1.50 14.24
C LEU A 136 5.78 -1.32 13.97
N SER A 137 6.15 -0.49 12.99
CA SER A 137 7.55 -0.19 12.68
C SER A 137 8.14 0.88 13.60
N ASP A 138 7.30 1.78 14.13
CA ASP A 138 7.66 2.80 15.12
C ASP A 138 6.76 2.74 16.37
N PRO A 139 6.89 1.70 17.22
CA PRO A 139 6.05 1.55 18.40
C PRO A 139 6.44 2.51 19.53
N PRO A 140 5.50 2.89 20.42
CA PRO A 140 5.78 3.75 21.57
C PRO A 140 6.91 3.21 22.47
N SER A 141 7.70 4.11 23.08
CA SER A 141 8.84 3.73 23.94
C SER A 141 8.45 2.84 25.13
N SER A 142 7.22 2.97 25.63
CA SER A 142 6.66 2.11 26.69
C SER A 142 6.53 0.65 26.24
N VAL A 143 6.09 0.42 24.99
CA VAL A 143 6.00 -0.91 24.37
C VAL A 143 7.40 -1.49 24.21
N LEU A 144 8.33 -0.71 23.65
CA LEU A 144 9.72 -1.14 23.44
C LEU A 144 10.42 -1.51 24.74
N SER A 145 10.18 -0.76 25.82
CA SER A 145 10.79 -1.00 27.13
C SER A 145 10.40 -2.37 27.69
N VAL A 146 9.17 -2.83 27.43
CA VAL A 146 8.68 -4.14 27.87
C VAL A 146 9.20 -5.25 26.95
N THR A 147 9.06 -5.09 25.64
CA THR A 147 9.42 -6.15 24.67
C THR A 147 10.93 -6.43 24.63
N ARG A 148 11.74 -5.37 24.75
CA ARG A 148 13.22 -5.47 24.75
C ARG A 148 13.81 -5.84 26.11
N HIS A 149 13.01 -5.90 27.18
CA HIS A 149 13.54 -6.23 28.51
C HIS A 149 13.98 -7.70 28.57
N ARG A 150 15.27 -7.95 28.84
CA ARG A 150 15.83 -9.31 28.85
C ARG A 150 15.38 -10.15 30.04
N TRP A 151 15.01 -9.53 31.16
CA TRP A 151 14.62 -10.26 32.38
C TRP A 151 13.11 -10.55 32.48
N LEU A 152 12.29 -10.04 31.54
CA LEU A 152 10.87 -10.36 31.52
C LEU A 152 10.64 -11.65 30.73
N SER A 153 9.77 -12.52 31.24
CA SER A 153 9.37 -13.74 30.54
C SER A 153 8.56 -13.41 29.29
N ASP A 154 8.64 -14.28 28.29
CA ASP A 154 7.90 -14.11 27.03
C ASP A 154 6.39 -14.06 27.24
N ASN A 155 5.88 -14.87 28.18
CA ASN A 155 4.46 -14.83 28.56
C ASN A 155 4.07 -13.47 29.14
N PHE A 156 4.92 -12.88 29.99
CA PHE A 156 4.65 -11.54 30.53
C PHE A 156 4.64 -10.49 29.43
N LYS A 157 5.59 -10.56 28.49
CA LYS A 157 5.65 -9.64 27.34
C LYS A 157 4.40 -9.75 26.45
N ARG A 158 3.92 -10.97 26.17
CA ARG A 158 2.68 -11.20 25.41
C ARG A 158 1.49 -10.52 26.10
N VAL A 159 1.27 -10.83 27.38
CA VAL A 159 0.16 -10.26 28.17
C VAL A 159 0.24 -8.73 28.23
N ALA A 160 1.44 -8.17 28.34
CA ALA A 160 1.63 -6.72 28.36
C ALA A 160 1.31 -6.07 26.99
N LEU A 161 1.70 -6.70 25.88
CA LEU A 161 1.32 -6.25 24.54
C LEU A 161 -0.19 -6.30 24.34
N ASP A 162 -0.83 -7.42 24.68
CA ASP A 162 -2.28 -7.60 24.59
C ASP A 162 -3.01 -6.51 25.38
N SER A 163 -2.59 -6.28 26.63
CA SER A 163 -3.18 -5.26 27.51
C SER A 163 -2.99 -3.84 26.97
N THR A 164 -1.83 -3.56 26.38
CA THR A 164 -1.53 -2.24 25.80
C THR A 164 -2.39 -1.98 24.58
N ILE A 165 -2.49 -2.94 23.66
CA ILE A 165 -3.30 -2.85 22.45
C ILE A 165 -4.78 -2.72 22.82
N TRP A 166 -5.25 -3.55 23.76
CA TRP A 166 -6.61 -3.45 24.28
C TRP A 166 -6.90 -2.05 24.82
N THR A 167 -6.01 -1.48 25.63
CA THR A 167 -6.17 -0.14 26.20
C THR A 167 -6.25 0.94 25.13
N ILE A 168 -5.40 0.87 24.10
CA ILE A 168 -5.42 1.80 22.96
C ILE A 168 -6.74 1.69 22.19
N LEU A 169 -7.20 0.47 21.89
CA LEU A 169 -8.45 0.25 21.17
C LEU A 169 -9.66 0.67 22.00
N LEU A 170 -9.65 0.43 23.31
CA LEU A 170 -10.69 0.89 24.22
C LEU A 170 -10.77 2.43 24.25
N ALA A 171 -9.62 3.12 24.31
CA ALA A 171 -9.56 4.58 24.23
C ALA A 171 -10.11 5.08 22.89
N LYS A 172 -9.68 4.48 21.76
CA LYS A 172 -10.19 4.84 20.43
C LYS A 172 -11.70 4.62 20.30
N ARG A 173 -12.24 3.53 20.86
CA ARG A 173 -13.69 3.25 20.85
C ARG A 173 -14.51 4.28 21.63
N LYS A 174 -14.00 4.78 22.76
CA LYS A 174 -14.68 5.83 23.55
C LYS A 174 -14.82 7.15 22.81
N LEU A 175 -13.99 7.39 21.80
CA LEU A 175 -14.01 8.60 20.97
C LEU A 175 -14.84 8.44 19.68
N LEU A 176 -15.49 7.29 19.49
CA LEU A 176 -16.32 7.06 18.30
C LEU A 176 -17.64 7.82 18.42
N LYS A 177 -18.02 8.46 17.30
CA LYS A 177 -19.33 9.09 17.16
C LYS A 177 -20.44 8.04 17.14
N TYR A 178 -20.22 6.91 16.47
CA TYR A 178 -21.19 5.83 16.33
C TYR A 178 -20.67 4.56 17.03
N ALA A 179 -21.45 4.06 18.00
CA ALA A 179 -21.10 2.85 18.74
C ALA A 179 -21.15 1.58 17.87
N ASP A 180 -21.95 1.60 16.80
CA ASP A 180 -22.12 0.54 15.80
C ASP A 180 -21.80 1.07 14.39
N GLY A 181 -20.69 1.79 14.27
CA GLY A 181 -20.17 2.33 13.02
C GLY A 181 -19.11 1.45 12.35
N PHE A 182 -18.63 1.86 11.18
CA PHE A 182 -17.51 1.22 10.50
C PHE A 182 -16.29 1.13 11.41
N CYS A 183 -15.94 2.23 12.09
CA CYS A 183 -14.78 2.26 12.96
C CYS A 183 -14.94 1.31 14.17
N ALA A 184 -16.16 1.11 14.68
CA ALA A 184 -16.42 0.18 15.78
C ALA A 184 -16.18 -1.29 15.35
N HIS A 185 -16.70 -1.68 14.18
CA HIS A 185 -16.45 -3.00 13.60
C HIS A 185 -14.97 -3.18 13.24
N TYR A 186 -14.35 -2.16 12.63
CA TYR A 186 -12.93 -2.17 12.29
C TYR A 186 -12.04 -2.35 13.52
N TYR A 187 -12.23 -1.58 14.60
CA TYR A 187 -11.44 -1.74 15.83
C TYR A 187 -11.67 -3.08 16.52
N THR A 188 -12.83 -3.69 16.32
CA THR A 188 -13.10 -5.07 16.76
C THR A 188 -12.29 -6.07 15.97
N LEU A 189 -12.24 -5.94 14.64
CA LEU A 189 -11.37 -6.77 13.82
C LEU A 189 -9.88 -6.55 14.16
N VAL A 190 -9.42 -5.31 14.29
CA VAL A 190 -8.02 -4.98 14.64
C VAL A 190 -7.61 -5.60 15.97
N GLY A 191 -8.51 -5.64 16.95
CA GLY A 191 -8.25 -6.24 18.26
C GLY A 191 -7.96 -7.75 18.23
N THR A 192 -8.42 -8.47 17.21
CA THR A 192 -8.23 -9.93 17.13
C THR A 192 -6.88 -10.33 16.52
N PHE A 193 -6.26 -9.47 15.70
CA PHE A 193 -5.00 -9.79 15.02
C PHE A 193 -3.81 -8.89 15.36
N SER A 194 -4.04 -7.66 15.82
CA SER A 194 -2.94 -6.74 16.14
C SER A 194 -2.01 -7.24 17.24
N PRO A 195 -2.48 -7.95 18.28
CA PRO A 195 -1.56 -8.51 19.27
C PRO A 195 -0.63 -9.58 18.68
N ALA A 196 -1.14 -10.41 17.76
CA ALA A 196 -0.34 -11.38 17.04
C ALA A 196 0.73 -10.69 16.19
N LEU A 197 0.37 -9.64 15.45
CA LEU A 197 1.33 -8.86 14.66
C LEU A 197 2.35 -8.13 15.54
N ALA A 198 1.93 -7.51 16.63
CA ALA A 198 2.83 -6.84 17.57
C ALA A 198 3.82 -7.83 18.18
N TRP A 199 3.35 -9.02 18.57
CA TRP A 199 4.23 -10.09 19.02
C TRP A 199 5.19 -10.55 17.92
N GLY A 200 4.71 -10.72 16.69
CA GLY A 200 5.55 -11.14 15.57
C GLY A 200 6.63 -10.11 15.25
N PHE A 201 6.32 -8.83 15.18
CA PHE A 201 7.32 -7.79 14.86
C PHE A 201 8.25 -7.43 16.02
N LEU A 202 7.72 -7.37 17.24
CA LEU A 202 8.42 -6.80 18.41
C LEU A 202 8.85 -7.85 19.44
N GLY A 203 8.31 -9.05 19.37
CA GLY A 203 8.62 -10.14 20.29
C GLY A 203 9.98 -10.79 19.98
N PRO A 204 10.47 -11.64 20.89
CA PRO A 204 11.74 -12.36 20.75
C PRO A 204 11.66 -13.62 19.87
N ASP A 205 10.47 -13.97 19.36
CA ASP A 205 10.25 -15.18 18.56
C ASP A 205 10.71 -14.98 17.11
N GLU A 206 11.84 -15.60 16.75
CA GLU A 206 12.44 -15.47 15.42
C GLU A 206 11.57 -16.03 14.28
N ASN A 207 10.75 -17.06 14.54
CA ASN A 207 9.87 -17.64 13.54
C ASN A 207 8.69 -16.70 13.28
N ALA A 208 8.07 -16.18 14.34
CA ALA A 208 7.01 -15.19 14.23
C ALA A 208 7.51 -13.91 13.52
N GLN A 209 8.72 -13.45 13.86
CA GLN A 209 9.34 -12.29 13.24
C GLN A 209 9.63 -12.50 11.76
N ARG A 210 10.14 -13.68 11.38
CA ARG A 210 10.35 -14.05 9.98
C ARG A 210 9.05 -14.05 9.20
N ALA A 211 8.00 -14.68 9.73
CA ALA A 211 6.69 -14.74 9.08
C ALA A 211 6.09 -13.33 8.87
N CYS A 212 6.13 -12.48 9.90
CA CYS A 212 5.66 -11.09 9.82
C CYS A 212 6.49 -10.24 8.83
N ASN A 213 7.81 -10.42 8.78
CA ASN A 213 8.65 -9.72 7.83
C ASN A 213 8.38 -10.14 6.38
N ARG A 214 8.28 -11.45 6.10
CA ARG A 214 7.90 -11.94 4.76
C ARG A 214 6.51 -11.47 4.35
N PHE A 215 5.56 -11.42 5.28
CA PHE A 215 4.23 -10.85 5.06
C PHE A 215 4.30 -9.39 4.63
N ARG A 216 5.02 -8.55 5.39
CA ARG A 216 5.24 -7.13 5.06
C ARG A 216 5.94 -6.95 3.72
N GLU A 217 6.98 -7.74 3.44
CA GLU A 217 7.69 -7.70 2.17
C GLU A 217 6.80 -8.05 0.98
N THR A 218 5.96 -9.08 1.11
CA THR A 218 5.00 -9.50 0.07
C THR A 218 3.99 -8.38 -0.22
N ILE A 219 3.46 -7.71 0.81
CA ILE A 219 2.57 -6.55 0.65
C ILE A 219 3.29 -5.41 -0.07
N ASN A 220 4.49 -5.06 0.38
CA ASN A 220 5.26 -3.97 -0.22
C ASN A 220 5.65 -4.27 -1.67
N ALA A 221 5.93 -5.53 -2.01
CA ALA A 221 6.18 -5.97 -3.39
C ALA A 221 4.93 -5.77 -4.26
N PHE A 222 3.76 -6.24 -3.80
CA PHE A 222 2.48 -5.99 -4.49
C PHE A 222 2.24 -4.51 -4.74
N LEU A 223 2.45 -3.66 -3.74
CA LEU A 223 2.24 -2.21 -3.86
C LEU A 223 3.19 -1.56 -4.84
N ARG A 224 4.46 -1.97 -4.89
CA ARG A 224 5.39 -1.47 -5.91
C ARG A 224 4.96 -1.91 -7.29
N GLU A 225 4.67 -3.19 -7.47
CA GLU A 225 4.26 -3.75 -8.76
C GLU A 225 2.99 -3.09 -9.31
N ALA A 226 2.02 -2.75 -8.45
CA ALA A 226 0.79 -2.05 -8.86
C ALA A 226 1.05 -0.66 -9.46
N PHE A 227 2.18 -0.01 -9.14
CA PHE A 227 2.54 1.31 -9.65
C PHE A 227 3.56 1.26 -10.80
N VAL A 228 4.02 0.08 -11.20
CA VAL A 228 4.90 -0.09 -12.36
C VAL A 228 4.08 -0.04 -13.65
N CYS A 229 4.39 0.91 -14.53
CA CYS A 229 3.82 0.98 -15.86
C CYS A 229 4.54 -0.03 -16.78
N ARG A 230 3.79 -0.68 -17.67
CA ARG A 230 4.41 -1.43 -18.76
C ARG A 230 4.89 -0.47 -19.83
N ASP A 231 6.21 -0.36 -19.99
CA ASP A 231 6.77 0.26 -21.18
C ASP A 231 6.32 -0.55 -22.40
N THR A 232 5.72 0.13 -23.39
CA THR A 232 5.72 -0.39 -24.75
C THR A 232 7.19 -0.54 -25.15
N PRO A 233 7.64 -1.68 -25.68
CA PRO A 233 9.04 -1.83 -26.03
C PRO A 233 9.43 -0.77 -27.05
N ASP A 234 10.20 0.23 -26.60
CA ASP A 234 11.09 0.95 -27.47
C ASP A 234 12.06 -0.07 -28.07
N THR A 235 12.36 0.11 -29.35
CA THR A 235 13.26 -0.76 -30.10
C THR A 235 14.68 -0.60 -29.58
N SER A 236 15.02 -1.26 -28.47
CA SER A 236 16.37 -1.29 -27.91
C SER A 236 17.06 -2.63 -28.18
N THR A 237 17.27 -2.91 -29.47
CA THR A 237 18.42 -3.68 -29.96
C THR A 237 18.91 -3.04 -31.25
N ARG A 238 19.53 -1.86 -31.13
CA ARG A 238 20.48 -1.40 -32.14
C ARG A 238 21.85 -1.30 -31.48
N SER A 239 22.65 -2.32 -31.77
CA SER A 239 24.06 -2.42 -31.45
C SER A 239 24.82 -1.18 -31.88
N VAL A 240 25.71 -0.74 -31.00
CA VAL A 240 26.74 0.27 -31.25
C VAL A 240 27.55 -0.16 -32.47
N SER A 241 27.44 0.58 -33.57
CA SER A 241 28.47 0.64 -34.61
C SER A 241 28.56 2.08 -35.13
N ARG A 242 29.81 2.57 -35.19
CA ARG A 242 30.19 3.98 -35.41
C ARG A 242 29.58 4.57 -36.70
N PRO A 243 29.16 5.85 -36.70
CA PRO A 243 28.72 6.51 -37.91
C PRO A 243 29.92 6.92 -38.77
N THR A 244 29.89 6.54 -40.05
CA THR A 244 30.77 7.06 -41.11
C THR A 244 30.23 8.40 -41.64
N LYS A 245 31.14 9.32 -41.99
CA LYS A 245 30.89 10.73 -42.37
C LYS A 245 29.97 10.96 -43.59
N SER A 246 29.44 9.92 -44.23
CA SER A 246 28.55 10.03 -45.40
C SER A 246 27.06 10.14 -45.06
N ASP A 247 26.65 9.85 -43.82
CA ASP A 247 25.23 9.87 -43.42
C ASP A 247 24.78 11.21 -42.80
N LEU A 248 25.70 12.17 -42.71
CA LEU A 248 25.56 13.45 -41.99
C LEU A 248 24.84 14.57 -42.76
N LEU A 249 24.19 14.26 -43.90
CA LEU A 249 23.50 15.28 -44.71
C LEU A 249 22.04 14.97 -45.08
N ASN A 250 21.43 13.90 -44.56
CA ASN A 250 20.05 13.54 -44.92
C ASN A 250 19.10 13.29 -43.74
N LEU A 251 19.42 13.74 -42.53
CA LEU A 251 18.55 13.52 -41.36
C LEU A 251 18.47 14.72 -40.42
N THR A 252 18.10 15.88 -40.95
CA THR A 252 17.86 17.10 -40.15
C THR A 252 16.47 17.68 -40.34
N ASP A 253 15.40 16.88 -40.52
CA ASP A 253 14.09 17.54 -40.69
C ASP A 253 12.81 16.95 -40.09
N ARG A 254 12.74 15.73 -39.53
CA ARG A 254 11.40 15.19 -39.16
C ARG A 254 11.20 14.34 -37.90
N THR A 255 12.05 14.35 -36.87
CA THR A 255 11.68 13.57 -35.65
C THR A 255 12.34 13.96 -34.32
N ILE A 256 12.92 15.16 -34.18
CA ILE A 256 13.58 15.58 -32.92
C ILE A 256 12.91 16.79 -32.25
N THR A 257 11.78 17.30 -32.77
CA THR A 257 11.18 18.53 -32.19
C THR A 257 10.28 18.29 -30.97
N THR A 258 9.64 17.13 -30.79
CA THR A 258 8.55 17.03 -29.79
C THR A 258 8.97 16.76 -28.34
N ASP A 259 10.09 16.08 -28.07
CA ASP A 259 10.46 15.76 -26.68
C ASP A 259 11.32 16.84 -26.00
N THR A 260 12.01 17.68 -26.79
CA THR A 260 12.77 18.82 -26.26
C THR A 260 11.86 20.02 -26.01
N GLU A 261 10.88 20.25 -26.88
CA GLU A 261 9.81 21.24 -26.67
C GLU A 261 8.99 20.93 -25.41
N LEU A 262 8.71 19.65 -25.11
CA LEU A 262 7.96 19.24 -23.90
C LEU A 262 8.74 19.49 -22.60
N LEU A 263 10.04 19.24 -22.56
CA LEU A 263 10.86 19.53 -21.38
C LEU A 263 11.02 21.03 -21.15
N GLU A 264 11.19 21.81 -22.23
CA GLU A 264 11.28 23.27 -22.17
C GLU A 264 9.94 23.93 -21.80
N GLU A 265 8.81 23.40 -22.29
CA GLU A 265 7.47 23.89 -21.94
C GLU A 265 7.07 23.51 -20.50
N MET A 266 7.53 22.36 -20.00
CA MET A 266 7.34 21.91 -18.61
C MET A 266 8.19 22.70 -17.61
N GLU A 267 9.42 23.08 -17.98
CA GLU A 267 10.32 23.92 -17.16
C GLU A 267 9.84 25.39 -17.16
N ALA A 268 9.32 25.89 -18.28
CA ALA A 268 8.72 27.22 -18.39
C ALA A 268 7.45 27.38 -17.54
N LEU A 269 6.63 26.33 -17.41
CA LEU A 269 5.42 26.32 -16.56
C LEU A 269 5.73 26.26 -15.05
N GLU A 270 6.87 25.66 -14.66
CA GLU A 270 7.36 25.68 -13.27
C GLU A 270 7.98 27.05 -12.91
N LEU A 271 8.71 27.69 -13.83
CA LEU A 271 9.24 29.05 -13.67
C LEU A 271 8.14 30.11 -13.55
N ALA A 272 7.07 30.00 -14.34
CA ALA A 272 5.92 30.91 -14.25
C ALA A 272 5.17 30.84 -12.90
N ARG A 273 5.31 29.74 -12.13
CA ARG A 273 4.71 29.61 -10.79
C ARG A 273 5.54 30.27 -9.69
N GLN A 274 6.81 30.56 -9.93
CA GLN A 274 7.70 31.15 -8.91
C GLN A 274 7.59 32.70 -8.87
N ASP A 275 7.20 33.32 -9.99
CA ASP A 275 7.01 34.77 -10.07
C ASP A 275 5.66 35.26 -9.52
N ASP A 276 4.66 34.39 -9.36
CA ASP A 276 3.33 34.73 -8.81
C ASP A 276 3.27 34.73 -7.26
N ILE A 277 4.38 34.49 -6.55
CA ILE A 277 4.45 34.48 -5.06
C ILE A 277 5.20 35.71 -4.49
N HIS A 278 5.52 36.70 -5.33
CA HIS A 278 6.05 37.97 -4.85
C HIS A 278 5.14 39.11 -5.31
N LEU A 279 4.07 39.38 -4.53
CA LEU A 279 3.36 40.66 -4.40
C LEU A 279 2.07 40.42 -3.58
N ASP A 280 2.13 40.54 -2.26
CA ASP A 280 1.37 41.55 -1.49
C ASP A 280 1.68 41.44 0.01
N ASP A 281 1.55 42.56 0.68
CA ASP A 281 2.30 43.05 1.82
C ASP A 281 1.78 42.60 3.21
N SER A 282 2.72 42.64 4.16
CA SER A 282 2.61 42.97 5.59
C SER A 282 1.23 42.97 6.32
N ASP A 283 1.16 42.23 7.44
CA ASP A 283 1.12 42.85 8.78
C ASP A 283 1.23 41.82 9.93
N GLU A 284 1.92 42.24 10.97
CA GLU A 284 2.22 41.56 12.24
C GLU A 284 0.96 41.16 13.02
N VAL A 285 0.99 40.04 13.76
CA VAL A 285 0.79 40.01 15.24
C VAL A 285 1.35 38.69 15.79
N ASP A 286 2.25 38.86 16.75
CA ASP A 286 2.86 37.92 17.70
C ASP A 286 1.85 37.30 18.67
N GLU A 287 1.95 35.99 18.93
CA GLU A 287 1.81 35.36 20.27
C GLU A 287 1.88 33.82 20.17
N GLY A 288 2.76 33.21 20.97
CA GLY A 288 2.43 32.00 21.73
C GLY A 288 2.88 30.64 21.18
N ASP A 289 4.09 30.26 21.56
CA ASP A 289 4.76 28.96 21.47
C ASP A 289 3.96 27.76 22.06
N ASP A 290 4.07 26.59 21.41
CA ASP A 290 4.33 25.26 22.03
C ASP A 290 3.86 24.10 21.12
N THR A 291 4.68 23.73 20.12
CA THR A 291 4.75 22.32 19.68
C THR A 291 6.17 21.97 19.25
N SER A 292 6.86 21.22 20.10
CA SER A 292 8.20 20.67 19.85
C SER A 292 8.23 19.77 18.61
N THR A 293 8.78 20.28 17.52
CA THR A 293 9.19 19.46 16.36
C THR A 293 10.68 19.17 16.52
N VAL A 294 11.04 17.93 16.89
CA VAL A 294 12.45 17.52 16.92
C VAL A 294 12.90 17.19 15.50
N ILE A 295 13.67 18.11 14.94
CA ILE A 295 14.44 17.96 13.70
C ILE A 295 15.68 17.10 14.02
N CYS A 296 15.75 15.88 13.50
CA CYS A 296 17.00 15.13 13.49
C CYS A 296 17.87 15.62 12.33
N ARG A 297 18.86 16.44 12.67
CA ARG A 297 20.00 16.79 11.80
C ARG A 297 20.88 15.55 11.60
N THR A 298 21.25 15.30 10.35
CA THR A 298 22.31 14.38 9.94
C THR A 298 23.66 14.90 10.41
N SER A 299 24.35 14.13 11.24
CA SER A 299 25.76 14.33 11.56
C SER A 299 26.62 13.39 10.72
N ASP A 300 27.34 13.97 9.77
CA ASP A 300 28.47 13.37 9.06
C ASP A 300 29.65 13.18 10.02
N GLN A 301 30.18 11.96 10.15
CA GLN A 301 31.60 11.66 9.96
C GLN A 301 31.87 10.14 10.02
N PRO A 302 32.93 9.66 9.34
CA PRO A 302 33.13 8.26 9.01
C PRO A 302 34.00 7.55 10.05
N ASP A 303 33.72 6.28 10.32
CA ASP A 303 34.71 5.38 10.94
C ASP A 303 34.77 4.06 10.17
N ASP A 304 35.93 3.89 9.54
CA ASP A 304 36.44 2.68 8.91
C ASP A 304 36.57 1.55 9.93
N LEU A 305 35.90 0.40 9.72
CA LEU A 305 36.48 -0.90 10.10
C LEU A 305 36.07 -1.98 9.11
N ASN A 306 37.11 -2.63 8.60
CA ASN A 306 37.15 -3.54 7.47
C ASN A 306 37.18 -5.00 7.96
N HIS A 307 36.76 -5.92 7.07
CA HIS A 307 36.85 -7.39 7.15
C HIS A 307 35.82 -8.09 8.07
N THR A 308 35.12 -9.16 7.72
CA THR A 308 35.40 -10.25 6.75
C THR A 308 34.11 -10.80 6.15
N SER A 309 34.19 -11.11 4.87
CA SER A 309 33.20 -11.77 4.03
C SER A 309 32.86 -13.19 4.47
N SER A 310 31.59 -13.46 4.76
CA SER A 310 30.98 -14.79 4.56
C SER A 310 29.68 -14.65 3.77
N SER A 311 29.82 -14.65 2.45
CA SER A 311 28.74 -14.71 1.49
C SER A 311 28.02 -16.07 1.59
N ARG A 312 26.88 -16.09 2.29
CA ARG A 312 25.81 -17.05 2.05
C ARG A 312 24.74 -16.35 1.24
N SER A 313 24.79 -16.58 -0.06
CA SER A 313 23.75 -16.21 -1.00
C SER A 313 22.44 -16.88 -0.61
N HIS A 314 21.55 -16.14 0.05
CA HIS A 314 20.13 -16.50 0.04
C HIS A 314 19.64 -16.31 -1.39
N SER A 315 19.33 -17.44 -2.02
CA SER A 315 18.73 -17.50 -3.34
C SER A 315 17.48 -16.62 -3.37
N ALA A 316 17.55 -15.50 -4.08
CA ALA A 316 16.38 -14.74 -4.48
C ALA A 316 15.44 -15.71 -5.21
N SER A 317 14.30 -16.03 -4.59
CA SER A 317 13.24 -16.79 -5.24
C SER A 317 12.94 -16.13 -6.57
N SER A 318 12.96 -16.90 -7.66
CA SER A 318 12.76 -16.42 -9.02
C SER A 318 11.44 -15.65 -9.14
N ILE A 319 11.52 -14.32 -9.05
CA ILE A 319 10.42 -13.40 -9.31
C ILE A 319 10.13 -13.54 -10.79
N SER A 320 8.96 -14.09 -11.14
CA SER A 320 8.39 -13.89 -12.47
C SER A 320 8.28 -12.39 -12.66
N LYS A 321 9.19 -11.77 -13.43
CA LYS A 321 9.14 -10.33 -13.75
C LYS A 321 7.78 -10.06 -14.40
N HIS A 322 6.82 -9.61 -13.62
CA HIS A 322 5.54 -9.23 -14.15
C HIS A 322 5.79 -8.06 -15.09
N LYS A 323 5.36 -8.19 -16.35
CA LYS A 323 5.26 -7.01 -17.22
C LYS A 323 4.29 -6.08 -16.50
N GLY A 324 4.67 -4.81 -16.29
CA GLY A 324 3.89 -3.84 -15.52
C GLY A 324 2.44 -3.68 -16.00
N LEU A 325 1.70 -2.77 -15.37
CA LEU A 325 0.29 -2.55 -15.67
C LEU A 325 0.13 -1.66 -16.92
N ARG A 326 -0.87 -1.95 -17.74
CA ARG A 326 -1.24 -1.12 -18.89
C ARG A 326 -2.15 0.02 -18.46
N TYR A 327 -1.62 1.24 -18.48
CA TYR A 327 -2.35 2.48 -18.17
C TYR A 327 -3.05 3.09 -19.41
N THR A 328 -3.61 2.23 -20.26
CA THR A 328 -4.24 2.57 -21.55
C THR A 328 -5.74 2.82 -21.40
N THR A 329 -6.47 1.83 -20.87
CA THR A 329 -7.91 1.92 -20.56
C THR A 329 -8.19 1.39 -19.15
N VAL A 330 -9.31 1.80 -18.55
CA VAL A 330 -9.71 1.31 -17.20
C VAL A 330 -9.89 -0.20 -17.20
N SER A 331 -10.46 -0.77 -18.26
CA SER A 331 -10.68 -2.22 -18.39
C SER A 331 -9.38 -3.01 -18.47
N GLU A 332 -8.40 -2.53 -19.27
CA GLU A 332 -7.09 -3.19 -19.36
C GLU A 332 -6.29 -3.05 -18.07
N LEU A 333 -6.33 -1.88 -17.42
CA LEU A 333 -5.69 -1.66 -16.13
C LEU A 333 -6.32 -2.54 -15.04
N ALA A 334 -7.65 -2.66 -15.02
CA ALA A 334 -8.36 -3.51 -14.08
C ALA A 334 -8.03 -4.99 -14.27
N GLU A 335 -7.94 -5.47 -15.52
CA GLU A 335 -7.51 -6.84 -15.80
C GLU A 335 -6.08 -7.09 -15.30
N ASP A 336 -5.13 -6.21 -15.65
CA ASP A 336 -3.74 -6.37 -15.22
C ASP A 336 -3.61 -6.29 -13.68
N LEU A 337 -4.31 -5.36 -13.03
CA LEU A 337 -4.34 -5.23 -11.58
C LEU A 337 -4.97 -6.44 -10.89
N TYR A 338 -6.04 -7.00 -11.45
CA TYR A 338 -6.69 -8.18 -10.90
C TYR A 338 -5.84 -9.45 -11.07
N GLN A 339 -5.11 -9.57 -12.19
CA GLN A 339 -4.11 -10.64 -12.34
C GLN A 339 -2.98 -10.49 -11.32
N LEU A 340 -2.53 -9.26 -11.05
CA LEU A 340 -1.56 -8.99 -9.99
C LEU A 340 -2.11 -9.42 -8.61
N PHE A 341 -3.36 -9.10 -8.27
CA PHE A 341 -4.00 -9.60 -7.05
C PHE A 341 -3.96 -11.14 -6.96
N LYS A 342 -4.34 -11.86 -8.03
CA LYS A 342 -4.32 -13.34 -8.06
C LYS A 342 -2.93 -13.89 -7.76
N ILE A 343 -1.90 -13.31 -8.37
CA ILE A 343 -0.51 -13.75 -8.19
C ILE A 343 -0.04 -13.46 -6.77
N SER A 344 -0.22 -12.24 -6.28
CA SER A 344 0.21 -11.85 -4.94
C SER A 344 -0.52 -12.63 -3.84
N ILE A 345 -1.83 -12.87 -3.99
CA ILE A 345 -2.60 -13.70 -3.05
C ILE A 345 -2.11 -15.16 -3.07
N THR A 346 -1.75 -15.69 -4.25
CA THR A 346 -1.18 -17.06 -4.35
C THR A 346 0.20 -17.15 -3.71
N GLN A 347 1.05 -16.14 -3.93
CA GLN A 347 2.35 -16.03 -3.27
C GLN A 347 2.20 -15.95 -1.75
N LEU A 348 1.23 -15.16 -1.28
CA LEU A 348 0.96 -15.00 0.14
C LEU A 348 0.49 -16.31 0.78
N THR A 349 -0.42 -17.05 0.12
CA THR A 349 -0.85 -18.38 0.58
C THR A 349 0.31 -19.35 0.65
N ARG A 350 1.16 -19.38 -0.39
CA ARG A 350 2.35 -20.24 -0.40
C ARG A 350 3.30 -19.88 0.75
N MET A 351 3.53 -18.59 0.99
CA MET A 351 4.37 -18.12 2.09
C MET A 351 3.83 -18.61 3.43
N PHE A 352 2.53 -18.45 3.71
CA PHE A 352 1.95 -18.97 4.95
C PHE A 352 2.08 -20.50 5.07
N CYS A 353 1.82 -21.25 4.00
CA CYS A 353 2.00 -22.70 4.00
C CYS A 353 3.45 -23.11 4.30
N GLU A 354 4.44 -22.36 3.81
CA GLU A 354 5.86 -22.59 4.10
C GLU A 354 6.17 -22.28 5.57
N GLU A 355 5.80 -21.10 6.07
CA GLU A 355 6.09 -20.67 7.45
C GLU A 355 5.41 -21.57 8.50
N ALA A 356 4.16 -21.96 8.27
CA ALA A 356 3.42 -22.89 9.13
C ALA A 356 4.11 -24.27 9.22
N ARG A 357 4.67 -24.77 8.11
CA ARG A 357 5.44 -26.02 8.10
C ARG A 357 6.75 -25.88 8.86
N PHE A 358 7.46 -24.76 8.71
CA PHE A 358 8.68 -24.49 9.47
C PHE A 358 8.42 -24.39 10.98
N ALA A 359 7.27 -23.85 11.38
CA ALA A 359 6.84 -23.77 12.76
C ALA A 359 6.31 -25.10 13.35
N GLY A 360 6.23 -26.18 12.54
CA GLY A 360 5.69 -27.47 12.97
C GLY A 360 4.17 -27.48 13.19
N ASN A 361 3.47 -26.46 12.68
CA ASN A 361 2.02 -26.30 12.81
C ASN A 361 1.40 -26.10 11.41
N PRO A 362 1.31 -27.16 10.57
CA PRO A 362 0.86 -27.03 9.19
C PRO A 362 -0.55 -26.43 9.10
N ILE A 363 -0.80 -25.68 8.03
CA ILE A 363 -2.11 -25.08 7.75
C ILE A 363 -3.14 -26.20 7.51
N PRO A 364 -4.37 -26.09 8.05
CA PRO A 364 -5.47 -27.00 7.73
C PRO A 364 -5.73 -27.13 6.21
N ASP A 365 -6.13 -28.31 5.76
CA ASP A 365 -6.29 -28.63 4.33
C ASP A 365 -7.29 -27.70 3.62
N ASP A 366 -8.36 -27.30 4.31
CA ASP A 366 -9.38 -26.37 3.82
C ASP A 366 -8.84 -24.94 3.60
N TRP A 367 -7.70 -24.60 4.21
CA TRP A 367 -7.04 -23.30 4.04
C TRP A 367 -5.76 -23.40 3.21
N ALA A 368 -5.30 -24.59 2.83
CA ALA A 368 -4.05 -24.75 2.10
C ALA A 368 -4.08 -24.16 0.68
N VAL A 369 -5.28 -23.99 0.11
CA VAL A 369 -5.50 -23.53 -1.28
C VAL A 369 -6.48 -22.35 -1.29
N ASN A 370 -6.31 -21.44 -2.25
CA ASN A 370 -7.28 -20.36 -2.47
C ASN A 370 -8.48 -20.85 -3.28
N PRO A 371 -9.70 -20.32 -3.05
CA PRO A 371 -10.79 -20.51 -3.98
C PRO A 371 -10.40 -20.07 -5.40
N ILE A 372 -10.99 -20.73 -6.40
CA ILE A 372 -10.71 -20.43 -7.81
C ILE A 372 -11.12 -18.99 -8.12
N ALA A 373 -10.19 -18.21 -8.66
CA ALA A 373 -10.45 -16.81 -8.99
C ALA A 373 -11.33 -16.71 -10.25
N PRO A 374 -12.45 -15.98 -10.20
CA PRO A 374 -13.28 -15.75 -11.38
C PRO A 374 -12.55 -14.86 -12.41
N SER A 375 -13.06 -14.81 -13.64
CA SER A 375 -12.62 -13.85 -14.66
C SER A 375 -13.32 -12.50 -14.48
N LEU A 376 -12.65 -11.40 -14.86
CA LEU A 376 -13.37 -10.13 -15.00
C LEU A 376 -14.23 -10.18 -16.25
N ARG A 377 -15.49 -9.76 -16.12
CA ARG A 377 -16.35 -9.49 -17.27
C ARG A 377 -15.85 -8.24 -17.95
N LYS A 378 -15.64 -8.30 -19.27
CA LYS A 378 -15.38 -7.11 -20.07
C LYS A 378 -16.69 -6.36 -20.21
N SER A 379 -16.72 -5.08 -19.82
CA SER A 379 -17.84 -4.21 -20.10
C SER A 379 -18.04 -4.21 -21.63
N VAL A 380 -19.26 -4.52 -22.07
CA VAL A 380 -19.64 -4.30 -23.46
C VAL A 380 -19.75 -2.79 -23.60
N GLU A 381 -18.68 -2.17 -24.09
CA GLU A 381 -18.72 -0.77 -24.52
C GLU A 381 -19.83 -0.67 -25.59
N PHE A 382 -20.92 0.05 -25.26
CA PHE A 382 -21.96 0.44 -26.21
C PHE A 382 -21.68 1.85 -26.72
#